data_AF-A0A6V7PSH9-F1
#
_entry.id   AF-A0A6V7PSH9-F1
#
_cell.length_a   1.000
_cell.length_b   1.000
_cell.length_c   1.000
_cell.angle_alpha   90.00
_cell.angle_beta   90.00
_cell.angle_gamma   90.00
#
_symmetry.space_group_name_H-M   'P 1'
#
loop_
_entity.id
_entity.type
_entity.pdbx_description
1 polymer ?
#
loop_
_entity_poly.entity_id
_entity_poly.type
_entity_poly.pdbx_seq_one_letter_code
_entity_poly.pdbx_strand_id
1 'polypeptide(L)'
;MAWYMSMETGMFWFPAQVYNREHGHVGFILSCYDAEVSYDCRSDTFHARYPPHGRRTIVIEEGVQWDRLRPPPVDTPAHDLHVSDCLNDLRPGDHIEIQWRRNKEFPYGWWYGVIGHLESCDGNEHFCRCHLSDTVALEFNHYTPGSRWRRASVNRKDHREEGNETDGFYGGIRKLHCKAEISKWRQLWPTDILE
;
A
#
# COMPACT_ATOMS: atom_id res chain seq x y z
N MET A 1 1.57 27.27 -21.22
CA MET A 1 2.78 27.06 -22.05
C MET A 1 4.02 26.77 -21.19
N ALA A 2 4.36 27.58 -20.18
CA ALA A 2 5.56 27.31 -19.35
C ALA A 2 5.53 25.97 -18.58
N TRP A 3 4.39 25.62 -17.98
CA TRP A 3 4.25 24.38 -17.17
C TRP A 3 4.41 23.10 -18.00
N TYR A 4 3.84 23.08 -19.21
CA TYR A 4 3.96 21.95 -20.13
C TYR A 4 5.43 21.72 -20.55
N MET A 5 6.15 22.80 -20.89
CA MET A 5 7.59 22.70 -21.17
C MET A 5 8.41 22.29 -19.94
N SER A 6 8.07 22.76 -18.73
CA SER A 6 8.76 22.33 -17.50
C SER A 6 8.55 20.85 -17.17
N MET A 7 7.38 20.28 -17.50
CA MET A 7 7.13 18.85 -17.42
C MET A 7 7.92 18.07 -18.48
N GLU A 8 7.88 18.49 -19.75
CA GLU A 8 8.60 17.80 -20.84
C GLU A 8 10.12 17.83 -20.68
N THR A 9 10.65 18.87 -20.05
CA THR A 9 12.10 19.03 -19.79
C THR A 9 12.58 18.34 -18.52
N GLY A 10 11.68 17.72 -17.73
CA GLY A 10 12.03 17.09 -16.46
C GLY A 10 12.48 18.06 -15.36
N MET A 11 12.17 19.35 -15.52
CA MET A 11 12.51 20.38 -14.52
C MET A 11 11.47 20.49 -13.40
N PHE A 12 10.30 19.87 -13.57
CA PHE A 12 9.21 19.92 -12.61
C PHE A 12 9.06 18.59 -11.87
N TRP A 13 9.18 18.65 -10.55
CA TRP A 13 8.90 17.54 -9.65
C TRP A 13 7.49 17.69 -9.10
N PHE A 14 6.70 16.62 -9.13
CA PHE A 14 5.34 16.61 -8.61
C PHE A 14 5.05 15.37 -7.76
N PRO A 15 4.14 15.48 -6.77
CA PRO A 15 3.81 14.35 -5.91
C PRO A 15 3.04 13.29 -6.69
N ALA A 16 3.48 12.04 -6.56
CA ALA A 16 2.78 10.87 -7.04
C ALA A 16 3.04 9.71 -6.07
N GLN A 17 2.33 8.61 -6.27
CA GLN A 17 2.70 7.34 -5.66
C GLN A 17 3.26 6.38 -6.69
N VAL A 18 4.30 5.65 -6.29
CA VAL A 18 4.97 4.66 -7.12
C VAL A 18 4.64 3.28 -6.59
N TYR A 19 4.04 2.44 -7.43
CA TYR A 19 3.87 1.02 -7.16
C TYR A 19 5.26 0.35 -7.13
N ASN A 20 5.52 -0.38 -6.05
CA ASN A 20 6.74 -1.14 -5.90
C ASN A 20 6.65 -2.41 -6.76
N ARG A 21 7.50 -2.49 -7.77
CA ARG A 21 7.63 -3.66 -8.64
C ARG A 21 9.07 -4.12 -8.56
N GLU A 22 9.36 -4.91 -7.53
CA GLU A 22 10.47 -5.86 -7.50
C GLU A 22 11.84 -5.32 -7.97
N HIS A 23 12.51 -4.54 -7.11
CA HIS A 23 13.97 -4.52 -7.10
C HIS A 23 14.50 -5.50 -6.04
N GLY A 24 14.15 -6.79 -6.15
CA GLY A 24 14.76 -7.88 -5.38
C GLY A 24 14.42 -7.96 -3.88
N HIS A 25 13.48 -7.13 -3.38
CA HIS A 25 13.03 -7.19 -2.00
C HIS A 25 11.61 -7.75 -1.88
N VAL A 26 11.55 -9.08 -1.75
CA VAL A 26 10.33 -9.90 -1.57
C VAL A 26 9.37 -9.37 -0.49
N GLY A 27 9.88 -8.70 0.54
CA GLY A 27 9.06 -8.18 1.64
C GLY A 27 8.13 -7.02 1.30
N PHE A 28 8.32 -6.32 0.18
CA PHE A 28 7.59 -5.08 -0.16
C PHE A 28 6.68 -5.20 -1.38
N ILE A 29 6.29 -6.42 -1.74
CA ILE A 29 5.45 -6.65 -2.92
C ILE A 29 4.02 -6.20 -2.65
N LEU A 30 3.36 -5.73 -3.71
CA LEU A 30 2.03 -5.11 -3.65
C LEU A 30 1.96 -3.92 -2.67
N SER A 31 3.05 -3.13 -2.64
CA SER A 31 3.11 -1.87 -1.90
C SER A 31 3.20 -0.67 -2.83
N CYS A 32 2.86 0.51 -2.30
CA CYS A 32 2.91 1.78 -3.00
C CYS A 32 3.42 2.87 -2.05
N TYR A 33 4.34 3.72 -2.53
CA TYR A 33 4.99 4.76 -1.71
C TYR A 33 4.84 6.14 -2.32
N ASP A 34 4.71 7.16 -1.47
CA ASP A 34 4.78 8.55 -1.90
C ASP A 34 6.19 8.89 -2.39
N ALA A 35 6.25 9.53 -3.55
CA ALA A 35 7.47 10.04 -4.15
C ALA A 35 7.19 11.35 -4.89
N GLU A 36 8.22 12.15 -5.07
CA GLU A 36 8.18 13.20 -6.08
C GLU A 36 8.69 12.61 -7.38
N VAL A 37 7.96 12.79 -8.47
CA VAL A 37 8.34 12.26 -9.77
C VAL A 37 8.62 13.37 -10.76
N SER A 38 9.57 13.14 -11.65
CA SER A 38 9.91 14.04 -12.76
C SER A 38 10.00 13.25 -14.06
N TYR A 39 9.39 13.77 -15.13
CA TYR A 39 9.34 13.10 -16.42
C TYR A 39 10.64 13.31 -17.21
N ASP A 40 11.18 12.24 -17.79
CA ASP A 40 12.30 12.28 -18.73
C ASP A 40 11.81 11.91 -20.14
N CYS A 41 11.71 12.93 -20.99
CA CYS A 41 11.29 12.77 -22.38
C CYS A 41 12.25 11.94 -23.24
N ARG A 42 13.53 11.78 -22.83
CA ARG A 42 14.51 11.02 -23.63
C ARG A 42 14.28 9.53 -23.57
N SER A 43 13.89 9.04 -22.39
CA SER A 43 13.62 7.63 -22.12
C SER A 43 12.13 7.29 -22.13
N ASP A 44 11.26 8.32 -22.15
CA ASP A 44 9.81 8.20 -21.91
C ASP A 44 9.50 7.51 -20.57
N THR A 45 10.24 7.89 -19.53
CA THR A 45 10.10 7.36 -18.17
C THR A 45 10.14 8.47 -17.13
N PHE A 46 10.04 8.11 -15.85
CA PHE A 46 10.11 9.02 -14.72
C PHE A 46 11.31 8.71 -13.82
N HIS A 47 11.83 9.78 -13.23
CA HIS A 47 12.67 9.72 -12.04
C HIS A 47 11.77 9.84 -10.82
N ALA A 48 11.83 8.90 -9.89
CA ALA A 48 11.12 8.97 -8.61
C ALA A 48 12.10 9.27 -7.47
N ARG A 49 11.88 10.38 -6.79
CA ARG A 49 12.61 10.82 -5.61
C ARG A 49 11.80 10.48 -4.37
N TYR A 50 12.29 9.52 -3.61
CA TYR A 50 11.67 9.17 -2.33
C TYR A 50 12.18 10.10 -1.22
N PRO A 51 11.31 10.53 -0.29
CA PRO A 51 11.73 11.38 0.81
C PRO A 51 12.84 10.70 1.64
N PRO A 52 13.79 11.46 2.21
CA PRO A 52 14.84 10.88 3.05
C PRO A 52 14.23 10.27 4.32
N HIS A 53 14.83 9.16 4.76
CA HIS A 53 14.33 8.37 5.89
C HIS A 53 15.34 8.40 7.04
N GLY A 54 15.10 9.21 8.06
CA GLY A 54 16.03 9.37 9.18
C GLY A 54 17.43 9.79 8.71
N ARG A 55 18.43 8.91 8.85
CA ARG A 55 19.81 9.14 8.38
C ARG A 55 20.08 8.72 6.92
N ARG A 56 19.11 8.14 6.22
CA ARG A 56 19.29 7.66 4.85
C ARG A 56 19.24 8.80 3.85
N THR A 57 20.15 8.76 2.89
CA THR A 57 20.17 9.68 1.75
C THR A 57 18.91 9.54 0.92
N ILE A 58 18.57 10.62 0.22
CA ILE A 58 17.52 10.63 -0.81
C ILE A 58 17.80 9.51 -1.81
N VAL A 59 16.80 8.67 -2.06
CA VAL A 59 16.87 7.62 -3.09
C VAL A 59 16.18 8.13 -4.33
N ILE A 60 16.87 8.09 -5.45
CA ILE A 60 16.32 8.39 -6.77
C ILE A 60 16.29 7.09 -7.55
N GLU A 61 15.08 6.69 -7.95
CA GLU A 61 14.84 5.58 -8.85
C GLU A 61 14.64 6.12 -10.26
N GLU A 62 15.44 5.67 -11.21
CA GLU A 62 15.34 6.07 -12.62
C GLU A 62 14.56 5.02 -13.42
N GLY A 63 13.96 5.39 -14.55
CA GLY A 63 13.29 4.44 -15.43
C GLY A 63 11.91 4.00 -14.96
N VAL A 64 11.27 4.74 -14.03
CA VAL A 64 9.93 4.43 -13.54
C VAL A 64 8.92 4.60 -14.68
N GLN A 65 8.19 3.53 -14.98
CA GLN A 65 7.24 3.51 -16.09
C GLN A 65 5.90 4.16 -15.73
N TRP A 66 5.19 4.66 -16.73
CA TRP A 66 3.85 5.26 -16.58
C TRP A 66 2.87 4.35 -15.84
N ASP A 67 2.93 3.04 -16.07
CA ASP A 67 2.04 2.07 -15.46
C ASP A 67 2.32 1.85 -13.96
N ARG A 68 3.45 2.34 -13.43
CA ARG A 68 3.79 2.26 -12.01
C ARG A 68 3.39 3.50 -11.23
N LEU A 69 2.93 4.55 -11.88
CA LEU A 69 2.51 5.77 -11.21
C LEU A 69 1.00 5.78 -10.96
N ARG A 70 0.62 6.35 -9.82
CA ARG A 70 -0.76 6.73 -9.54
C ARG A 70 -0.80 8.06 -8.78
N PRO A 71 -1.90 8.81 -8.84
CA PRO A 71 -2.12 9.91 -7.90
C PRO A 71 -2.24 9.36 -6.47
N PRO A 72 -1.84 10.12 -5.44
CA PRO A 72 -2.13 9.77 -4.05
C PRO A 72 -3.63 9.54 -3.87
N PRO A 73 -4.07 8.41 -3.27
CA PRO A 73 -5.48 8.09 -3.12
C PRO A 73 -6.16 8.93 -2.03
N VAL A 74 -5.38 9.55 -1.15
CA VAL A 74 -5.82 10.37 -0.02
C VAL A 74 -4.88 11.56 0.14
N ASP A 75 -5.40 12.67 0.66
CA ASP A 75 -4.61 13.88 0.98
C ASP A 75 -3.92 13.79 2.36
N THR A 76 -3.78 12.58 2.92
CA THR A 76 -3.12 12.36 4.21
C THR A 76 -1.60 12.44 4.05
N PRO A 77 -0.88 13.23 4.86
CA PRO A 77 0.58 13.27 4.84
C PRO A 77 1.21 11.90 5.08
N ALA A 78 2.36 11.63 4.47
CA ALA A 78 3.02 10.33 4.51
C ALA A 78 3.36 9.80 5.92
N HIS A 79 3.49 10.67 6.93
CA HIS A 79 3.81 10.29 8.32
C HIS A 79 2.57 10.20 9.23
N ASP A 80 1.42 10.61 8.73
CA ASP A 80 0.18 10.67 9.49
C ASP A 80 -0.65 9.41 9.20
N LEU A 81 -1.21 8.86 10.27
CA LEU A 81 -2.10 7.72 10.17
C LEU A 81 -3.39 8.16 9.49
N HIS A 82 -3.76 7.49 8.41
CA HIS A 82 -5.02 7.71 7.72
C HIS A 82 -6.20 7.32 8.63
N VAL A 83 -7.19 8.21 8.72
CA VAL A 83 -8.40 7.99 9.51
C VAL A 83 -9.36 7.10 8.71
N SER A 84 -9.43 5.82 9.08
CA SER A 84 -10.30 4.85 8.43
C SER A 84 -11.77 5.06 8.76
N ASP A 85 -12.55 5.49 7.77
CA ASP A 85 -14.00 5.64 7.84
C ASP A 85 -14.76 4.34 7.50
N CYS A 86 -14.09 3.39 6.83
CA CYS A 86 -14.71 2.19 6.28
C CYS A 86 -14.72 0.98 7.23
N LEU A 87 -14.11 1.05 8.42
CA LEU A 87 -13.87 -0.13 9.28
C LEU A 87 -15.15 -0.90 9.64
N ASN A 88 -16.27 -0.21 9.85
CA ASN A 88 -17.54 -0.85 10.20
C ASN A 88 -18.19 -1.58 9.00
N ASP A 89 -17.85 -1.18 7.78
CA ASP A 89 -18.42 -1.73 6.54
C ASP A 89 -17.58 -2.86 5.94
N LEU A 90 -16.42 -3.17 6.54
CA LEU A 90 -15.53 -4.24 6.09
C LEU A 90 -16.14 -5.62 6.33
N ARG A 91 -16.18 -6.42 5.28
CA ARG A 91 -16.66 -7.80 5.24
C ARG A 91 -15.60 -8.71 4.60
N PRO A 92 -15.54 -10.00 4.96
CA PRO A 92 -14.68 -10.96 4.27
C PRO A 92 -14.84 -10.88 2.75
N GLY A 93 -13.71 -10.89 2.04
CA GLY A 93 -13.64 -10.73 0.59
C GLY A 93 -13.49 -9.28 0.10
N ASP A 94 -13.70 -8.27 0.95
CA ASP A 94 -13.44 -6.88 0.58
C ASP A 94 -11.96 -6.63 0.31
N HIS A 95 -11.67 -5.84 -0.72
CA HIS A 95 -10.33 -5.41 -1.07
C HIS A 95 -9.96 -4.13 -0.33
N ILE A 96 -8.75 -4.05 0.21
CA ILE A 96 -8.28 -2.91 0.99
C ILE A 96 -6.85 -2.50 0.64
N GLU A 97 -6.51 -1.29 1.04
CA GLU A 97 -5.12 -0.89 1.29
C GLU A 97 -4.94 -0.56 2.76
N ILE A 98 -3.80 -0.94 3.32
CA ILE A 98 -3.41 -0.60 4.69
C ILE A 98 -2.08 0.14 4.70
N GLN A 99 -2.01 1.18 5.52
CA GLN A 99 -0.78 1.88 5.84
C GLN A 99 0.11 0.98 6.70
N TRP A 100 1.36 0.81 6.28
CA TRP A 100 2.39 0.09 7.03
C TRP A 100 3.68 0.91 7.05
N ARG A 101 4.41 0.91 8.16
CA ARG A 101 5.77 1.43 8.26
C ARG A 101 6.63 0.55 9.15
N ARG A 102 7.94 0.53 8.91
CA ARG A 102 8.85 -0.29 9.71
C ARG A 102 9.06 0.27 11.12
N ASN A 103 9.19 1.59 11.24
CA ASN A 103 9.30 2.29 12.50
C ASN A 103 8.79 3.73 12.34
N LYS A 104 8.74 4.50 13.44
CA LYS A 104 8.16 5.85 13.46
C LYS A 104 8.95 6.92 12.67
N GLU A 105 10.19 6.63 12.29
CA GLU A 105 10.99 7.51 11.42
C GLU A 105 10.70 7.28 9.93
N PHE A 106 10.03 6.18 9.57
CA PHE A 106 9.62 5.91 8.19
C PHE A 106 8.19 6.44 7.96
N PRO A 107 7.92 7.00 6.76
CA PRO A 107 6.56 7.25 6.32
C PRO A 107 5.83 5.91 6.14
N TYR A 108 4.51 5.98 6.15
CA TYR A 108 3.67 4.88 5.72
C TYR A 108 3.77 4.69 4.21
N GLY A 109 3.89 3.44 3.79
CA GLY A 109 3.46 3.02 2.46
C GLY A 109 2.08 2.37 2.53
N TRP A 110 1.49 2.08 1.37
CA TRP A 110 0.21 1.41 1.25
C TRP A 110 0.40 0.00 0.74
N TRP A 111 -0.10 -1.00 1.48
CA TRP A 111 -0.07 -2.41 1.10
C TRP A 111 -1.47 -2.87 0.73
N TYR A 112 -1.57 -3.55 -0.40
CA TYR A 112 -2.81 -4.18 -0.80
C TYR A 112 -3.06 -5.45 0.02
N GLY A 113 -4.31 -5.64 0.44
CA GLY A 113 -4.77 -6.85 1.11
C GLY A 113 -6.24 -7.12 0.85
N VAL A 114 -6.72 -8.21 1.43
CA VAL A 114 -8.15 -8.55 1.45
C VAL A 114 -8.61 -8.82 2.88
N ILE A 115 -9.88 -8.57 3.15
CA ILE A 115 -10.46 -8.94 4.44
C ILE A 115 -10.67 -10.46 4.46
N GLY A 116 -10.04 -11.12 5.42
CA GLY A 116 -10.16 -12.55 5.64
C GLY A 116 -11.31 -12.91 6.59
N HIS A 117 -11.45 -14.21 6.80
CA HIS A 117 -12.28 -14.74 7.88
C HIS A 117 -11.46 -14.84 9.18
N LEU A 118 -12.15 -14.69 10.32
CA LEU A 118 -11.56 -14.99 11.63
C LEU A 118 -11.24 -16.48 11.73
N GLU A 119 -10.21 -16.84 12.50
CA GLU A 119 -9.79 -18.24 12.68
C GLU A 119 -10.88 -19.13 13.29
N SER A 120 -11.78 -18.54 14.08
CA SER A 120 -12.94 -19.21 14.67
C SER A 120 -14.11 -19.41 13.69
N CYS A 121 -14.03 -18.85 12.48
CA CYS A 121 -15.05 -18.97 11.46
C CYS A 121 -14.76 -20.15 10.53
N ASP A 122 -15.80 -20.86 10.13
CA ASP A 122 -15.77 -21.96 9.15
C ASP A 122 -15.55 -21.51 7.69
N GLY A 123 -15.36 -20.20 7.46
CA GLY A 123 -15.19 -19.63 6.11
C GLY A 123 -16.47 -19.61 5.27
N ASN A 124 -17.65 -19.86 5.85
CA ASN A 124 -18.89 -19.89 5.07
C ASN A 124 -19.35 -18.46 4.70
N GLU A 125 -19.25 -18.11 3.42
CA GLU A 125 -19.58 -16.77 2.90
C GLU A 125 -21.01 -16.31 3.26
N HIS A 126 -21.97 -17.23 3.37
CA HIS A 126 -23.38 -16.89 3.63
C HIS A 126 -23.76 -16.85 5.11
N PHE A 127 -22.99 -17.52 5.98
CA PHE A 127 -23.32 -17.65 7.40
C PHE A 127 -22.26 -17.04 8.33
N CYS A 128 -21.15 -16.53 7.78
CA CYS A 128 -20.12 -15.91 8.59
C CYS A 128 -20.63 -14.66 9.32
N ARG A 129 -20.28 -14.56 10.60
CA ARG A 129 -20.55 -13.39 11.45
C ARG A 129 -19.31 -12.55 11.71
N CYS A 130 -18.27 -12.71 10.88
CA CYS A 130 -17.01 -11.95 11.01
C CYS A 130 -17.22 -10.43 10.93
N HIS A 131 -18.23 -9.98 10.18
CA HIS A 131 -18.57 -8.56 10.08
C HIS A 131 -19.15 -7.95 11.37
N LEU A 132 -19.64 -8.78 12.29
CA LEU A 132 -20.18 -8.35 13.59
C LEU A 132 -19.11 -8.35 14.69
N SER A 133 -17.94 -8.92 14.42
CA SER A 133 -16.82 -8.94 15.36
C SER A 133 -16.09 -7.61 15.33
N ASP A 134 -15.66 -7.16 16.51
CA ASP A 134 -14.79 -5.99 16.65
C ASP A 134 -13.42 -6.24 16.00
N THR A 135 -12.94 -7.49 15.97
CA THR A 135 -11.71 -7.85 15.26
C THR A 135 -11.97 -8.08 13.77
N VAL A 136 -11.15 -7.46 12.91
CA VAL A 136 -11.11 -7.67 11.46
C VAL A 136 -9.82 -8.40 11.11
N ALA A 137 -9.93 -9.54 10.43
CA ALA A 137 -8.78 -10.26 9.88
C ALA A 137 -8.38 -9.68 8.52
N LEU A 138 -7.09 -9.40 8.35
CA LEU A 138 -6.48 -8.95 7.12
C LEU A 138 -5.64 -10.09 6.54
N GLU A 139 -5.77 -10.33 5.25
CA GLU A 139 -5.05 -11.37 4.52
C GLU A 139 -4.25 -10.79 3.35
N PHE A 140 -2.99 -11.19 3.30
CA PHE A 140 -2.00 -10.81 2.31
C PHE A 140 -1.61 -12.06 1.53
N ASN A 141 -2.47 -12.42 0.56
CA ASN A 141 -2.40 -13.71 -0.12
C ASN A 141 -1.18 -13.89 -1.04
N HIS A 142 -0.39 -12.84 -1.26
CA HIS A 142 0.89 -12.93 -1.97
C HIS A 142 1.99 -13.58 -1.14
N TYR A 143 1.85 -13.68 0.20
CA TYR A 143 2.77 -14.41 1.05
C TYR A 143 2.37 -15.89 1.22
N THR A 144 3.35 -16.77 1.40
CA THR A 144 3.12 -18.21 1.69
C THR A 144 2.26 -18.45 2.94
N PRO A 145 1.49 -19.55 2.99
CA PRO A 145 0.61 -19.86 4.13
C PRO A 145 1.26 -19.84 5.52
N GLY A 146 2.56 -20.14 5.60
CA GLY A 146 3.32 -20.13 6.86
C GLY A 146 3.97 -18.78 7.21
N SER A 147 3.87 -17.78 6.34
CA SER A 147 4.49 -16.47 6.57
C SER A 147 3.75 -15.69 7.65
N ARG A 148 4.50 -15.15 8.61
CA ARG A 148 3.96 -14.23 9.63
C ARG A 148 3.34 -12.96 9.04
N TRP A 149 3.73 -12.60 7.81
CA TRP A 149 3.25 -11.42 7.10
C TRP A 149 1.93 -11.66 6.35
N ARG A 150 1.48 -12.92 6.27
CA ARG A 150 0.27 -13.29 5.55
C ARG A 150 -1.00 -12.81 6.24
N ARG A 151 -1.00 -12.72 7.56
CA ARG A 151 -2.17 -12.35 8.35
C ARG A 151 -1.83 -11.25 9.34
N ALA A 152 -2.72 -10.28 9.42
CA ALA A 152 -2.75 -9.29 10.48
C ALA A 152 -4.19 -9.13 10.98
N SER A 153 -4.38 -8.49 12.11
CA SER A 153 -5.70 -8.17 12.64
C SER A 153 -5.74 -6.71 13.05
N VAL A 154 -6.91 -6.10 12.93
CA VAL A 154 -7.16 -4.76 13.48
C VAL A 154 -8.47 -4.75 14.26
N ASN A 155 -8.60 -3.80 15.19
CA ASN A 155 -9.86 -3.58 15.91
C ASN A 155 -10.70 -2.48 15.27
N ARG A 156 -12.01 -2.71 15.07
CA ARG A 156 -12.97 -1.71 14.59
C ARG A 156 -13.22 -0.61 15.63
N LYS A 157 -13.15 -0.94 16.92
CA LYS A 157 -13.37 -0.02 18.05
C LYS A 157 -12.04 0.57 18.49
N ASP A 158 -12.04 1.89 18.70
CA ASP A 158 -10.86 2.66 19.14
C ASP A 158 -9.62 2.41 18.27
N HIS A 159 -9.83 2.23 16.97
CA HIS A 159 -8.78 1.88 16.01
C HIS A 159 -7.63 2.90 16.03
N ARG A 160 -6.42 2.37 16.16
CA ARG A 160 -5.17 3.14 16.20
C ARG A 160 -4.11 2.39 15.42
N GLU A 161 -2.94 3.00 15.31
CA GLU A 161 -1.75 2.29 14.87
C GLU A 161 -1.48 1.09 15.81
N GLU A 162 -1.44 -0.09 15.23
CA GLU A 162 -1.10 -1.36 15.87
C GLU A 162 0.31 -1.81 15.40
N GLY A 163 0.86 -2.82 16.07
CA GLY A 163 2.16 -3.39 15.72
C GLY A 163 3.30 -3.00 16.68
N ASN A 164 4.52 -3.32 16.27
CA ASN A 164 5.72 -3.23 17.11
C ASN A 164 6.98 -3.07 16.23
N GLU A 165 8.17 -2.89 16.83
CA GLU A 165 9.40 -2.70 16.05
C GLU A 165 9.88 -3.93 15.26
N THR A 166 9.38 -5.12 15.62
CA THR A 166 9.73 -6.40 14.98
C THR A 166 8.91 -6.65 13.71
N ASP A 167 7.62 -6.33 13.77
CA ASP A 167 6.65 -6.53 12.68
C ASP A 167 6.32 -5.22 11.95
N GLY A 168 6.83 -4.09 12.43
CA GLY A 168 6.41 -2.78 11.97
C GLY A 168 5.04 -2.39 12.52
N PHE A 169 4.63 -1.19 12.14
CA PHE A 169 3.41 -0.56 12.59
C PHE A 169 2.45 -0.39 11.43
N TYR A 170 1.17 -0.66 11.66
CA TYR A 170 0.13 -0.58 10.65
C TYR A 170 -1.18 -0.06 11.24
N GLY A 171 -2.05 0.50 10.41
CA GLY A 171 -3.38 0.85 10.89
C GLY A 171 -4.27 1.56 9.88
N GLY A 172 -3.79 2.55 9.15
CA GLY A 172 -4.63 3.34 8.25
C GLY A 172 -5.20 2.48 7.13
N ILE A 173 -6.46 2.08 7.20
CA ILE A 173 -7.13 1.24 6.21
C ILE A 173 -8.05 2.07 5.33
N ARG A 174 -8.00 1.78 4.02
CA ARG A 174 -8.89 2.26 2.97
C ARG A 174 -9.55 1.07 2.28
N LYS A 175 -10.87 1.12 2.08
CA LYS A 175 -11.58 0.14 1.25
C LYS A 175 -11.47 0.49 -0.23
N LEU A 176 -11.14 -0.51 -1.06
CA LEU A 176 -11.09 -0.37 -2.51
C LEU A 176 -12.46 -0.68 -3.11
N HIS A 177 -13.13 0.36 -3.62
CA HIS A 177 -14.43 0.22 -4.30
C HIS A 177 -14.28 0.11 -5.83
N CYS A 178 -13.21 0.69 -6.38
CA CYS A 178 -13.01 0.78 -7.82
C CYS A 178 -12.44 -0.53 -8.38
N LYS A 179 -13.17 -1.16 -9.31
CA LYS A 179 -12.69 -2.37 -10.00
C LYS A 179 -11.37 -2.14 -10.75
N ALA A 180 -11.16 -0.94 -11.30
CA ALA A 180 -9.93 -0.62 -12.01
C ALA A 180 -8.71 -0.62 -11.08
N GLU A 181 -8.83 -0.07 -9.86
CA GLU A 181 -7.75 -0.11 -8.85
C GLU A 181 -7.45 -1.55 -8.42
N ILE A 182 -8.49 -2.35 -8.16
CA ILE A 182 -8.34 -3.77 -7.81
C ILE A 182 -7.66 -4.54 -8.94
N SER A 183 -8.09 -4.33 -10.19
CA SER A 183 -7.46 -4.93 -11.36
C SER A 183 -6.00 -4.50 -11.51
N LYS A 184 -5.67 -3.24 -11.19
CA LYS A 184 -4.29 -2.76 -11.23
C LYS A 184 -3.40 -3.50 -10.24
N TRP A 185 -3.87 -3.69 -9.01
CA TRP A 185 -3.16 -4.50 -8.01
C TRP A 185 -2.99 -5.96 -8.45
N ARG A 186 -4.02 -6.56 -9.05
CA ARG A 186 -3.93 -7.93 -9.57
C ARG A 186 -2.94 -8.08 -10.72
N GLN A 187 -2.72 -7.04 -11.54
CA GLN A 187 -1.69 -7.04 -12.58
C GLN A 187 -0.27 -6.95 -12.00
N LEU A 188 -0.13 -6.38 -10.81
CA LEU A 188 1.12 -6.29 -10.07
C LEU A 188 1.39 -7.51 -9.18
N TRP A 189 0.49 -8.51 -9.22
CA TRP A 189 0.65 -9.73 -8.44
C TRP A 189 1.92 -10.46 -8.87
N PRO A 190 2.76 -10.93 -7.92
CA PRO A 190 3.96 -11.69 -8.27
C PRO A 190 3.56 -12.98 -8.99
N THR A 191 4.25 -13.31 -10.08
CA THR A 191 3.99 -14.53 -10.85
C THR A 191 4.33 -15.81 -10.08
N ASP A 192 5.21 -15.70 -9.08
CA ASP A 192 5.61 -16.80 -8.20
C ASP A 192 5.14 -16.54 -6.75
N ILE A 193 4.70 -17.60 -6.06
CA ILE A 193 4.40 -17.53 -4.63
C ILE A 193 5.74 -17.47 -3.89
N LEU A 194 5.97 -16.38 -3.16
CA LEU A 194 7.28 -16.12 -2.57
C LEU A 194 7.38 -16.76 -1.18
N GLU A 195 8.36 -17.66 -1.05
CA GLU A 195 8.69 -18.38 0.20
C GLU A 195 9.12 -17.44 1.34
#